data_AF-A0A918TVG6-F1
#
_entry.id   AF-A0A918TVG6-F1
#
_cell.length_a   1.000
_cell.length_b   1.000
_cell.length_c   1.000
_cell.angle_alpha   90.00
_cell.angle_beta   90.00
_cell.angle_gamma   90.00
#
_symmetry.space_group_name_H-M   'P 1'
#
loop_
_entity.id
_entity.type
_entity.pdbx_description
1 polymer ?
#
loop_
_entity_poly.entity_id
_entity_poly.type
_entity_poly.pdbx_seq_one_letter_code
_entity_poly.pdbx_strand_id
1 'polypeptide(L)' 'MSGWTLAMDFAMEGAATLSLMKKLDGVVREVGGRLYPAKDARMSGEFFREGYPQWEELEKLRDVSITSRFWERVRT' A
#
# COMPACT_ATOMS: atom_id res chain seq x y z
N MET A 1 -15.98 7.95 0.10
CA MET A 1 -15.91 7.55 1.52
C MET A 1 -15.54 8.77 2.33
N SER A 2 -16.29 9.06 3.40
CA SER A 2 -15.86 10.00 4.42
C SER A 2 -14.72 9.39 5.23
N GLY A 3 -13.76 10.21 5.63
CA GLY A 3 -12.59 9.76 6.38
C GLY A 3 -11.51 10.83 6.39
N TRP A 4 -10.40 10.51 7.05
CA TRP A 4 -9.24 11.38 7.17
C TRP A 4 -8.14 10.89 6.25
N THR A 5 -7.40 11.81 5.64
CA THR A 5 -6.15 11.51 4.93
C THR A 5 -5.03 12.23 5.65
N LEU A 6 -4.01 11.49 6.05
CA LEU A 6 -2.83 12.01 6.72
C LEU A 6 -1.61 11.76 5.83
N ALA A 7 -0.73 12.75 5.74
CA ALA A 7 0.61 12.61 5.20
C ALA A 7 1.58 13.03 6.29
N MET A 8 2.59 12.20 6.53
CA MET A 8 3.57 12.40 7.59
C MET A 8 4.95 12.06 7.04
N ASP A 9 5.92 12.92 7.31
CA ASP A 9 7.31 12.72 6.91
C ASP A 9 8.14 12.31 8.13
N PHE A 10 8.87 11.21 7.99
CA PHE A 10 9.73 10.67 9.04
C PHE A 10 11.17 10.62 8.55
N ALA A 11 12.12 10.99 9.40
CA ALA A 11 13.54 10.82 9.10
C ALA A 11 13.89 9.33 8.94
N MET A 12 14.80 9.00 8.00
CA MET A 12 15.23 7.63 7.75
C MET A 12 16.39 7.24 8.68
N GLU A 13 16.06 6.65 9.83
CA GLU A 13 16.98 6.16 10.86
C GLU A 13 17.19 4.64 10.77
N GLY A 14 17.08 4.08 9.56
CA GLY A 14 17.30 2.65 9.33
C GLY A 14 16.17 1.77 9.87
N ALA A 15 16.53 0.72 10.61
CA ALA A 15 15.60 -0.30 11.11
C ALA A 15 14.55 0.27 12.07
N ALA A 16 14.87 1.34 12.81
CA ALA A 16 13.94 2.01 13.70
C ALA A 16 12.75 2.61 12.94
N THR A 17 13.02 3.38 11.88
CA THR A 17 11.99 3.95 11.00
C THR A 17 11.16 2.85 10.35
N LEU A 18 11.79 1.79 9.84
CA LEU A 18 11.07 0.67 9.21
C LEU A 18 10.16 -0.08 10.20
N SER A 19 10.59 -0.24 11.46
CA SER A 19 9.78 -0.82 12.53
C SER A 19 8.57 0.05 12.88
N LEU A 20 8.78 1.38 12.99
CA LEU A 20 7.70 2.34 13.20
C LEU A 20 6.68 2.26 12.06
N MET A 21 7.15 2.29 10.81
CA MET A 21 6.24 2.21 9.67
C MET A 21 5.41 0.92 9.68
N LYS A 22 6.00 -0.24 10.01
CA LYS A 22 5.24 -1.50 10.14
C LYS A 22 4.14 -1.43 11.21
N LYS A 23 4.37 -0.71 12.32
CA LYS A 23 3.35 -0.49 13.35
C LYS A 23 2.22 0.42 12.82
N LEU A 24 2.56 1.47 12.10
CA LEU A 24 1.59 2.37 11.48
C LEU A 24 0.75 1.65 10.41
N ASP A 25 1.37 0.78 9.60
CA ASP A 25 0.66 -0.09 8.66
C ASP A 25 -0.41 -0.91 9.43
N GLY A 26 -0.07 -1.46 10.61
CA GLY A 26 -1.02 -2.15 11.50
C GLY A 26 -2.21 -1.29 11.93
N VAL A 27 -1.97 -0.07 12.42
CA VAL A 27 -3.03 0.86 12.83
C VAL A 27 -3.96 1.21 11.67
N VAL A 28 -3.40 1.46 10.48
CA VAL A 28 -4.20 1.74 9.27
C VAL A 28 -5.08 0.54 8.92
N ARG A 29 -4.55 -0.68 9.01
CA ARG A 29 -5.31 -1.91 8.75
C ARG A 29 -6.44 -2.12 9.75
N GLU A 30 -6.20 -1.92 11.05
CA GLU A 30 -7.18 -2.11 12.12
C GLU A 30 -8.46 -1.27 11.91
N VAL A 31 -8.33 -0.09 11.30
CA VAL A 31 -9.46 0.80 11.01
C VAL A 31 -10.04 0.63 9.60
N GLY A 32 -9.61 -0.39 8.84
CA GLY A 32 -10.01 -0.60 7.45
C GLY A 32 -9.53 0.50 6.50
N GLY A 33 -8.45 1.19 6.86
CA GLY A 33 -7.81 2.22 6.05
C GLY A 33 -6.95 1.62 4.93
N ARG A 34 -6.32 2.50 4.16
CA ARG A 34 -5.41 2.10 3.08
C ARG A 34 -4.27 3.10 2.94
N LEU A 35 -3.14 2.62 2.43
CA LEU A 35 -2.00 3.44 2.06
C LEU A 35 -2.13 3.89 0.60
N TYR A 36 -1.45 4.99 0.26
CA TYR A 36 -1.42 5.50 -1.11
C TYR A 36 -0.23 4.90 -1.88
N PRO A 37 -0.44 4.08 -2.93
CA PRO A 37 0.64 3.41 -3.66
C PRO A 37 1.76 4.32 -4.18
N ALA A 38 1.43 5.54 -4.60
CA ALA A 38 2.42 6.48 -5.13
C ALA A 38 3.39 7.01 -4.07
N LYS A 39 3.13 6.74 -2.77
CA LYS A 39 3.91 7.26 -1.65
C LYS A 39 4.53 6.18 -0.77
N ASP A 40 4.24 4.90 -1.01
CA ASP A 40 4.80 3.82 -0.20
C ASP A 40 5.60 2.81 -1.05
N ALA A 41 6.91 2.77 -0.79
CA ALA A 41 7.84 1.88 -1.47
C ALA A 41 7.89 0.46 -0.90
N ARG A 42 7.31 0.23 0.29
CA ARG A 42 7.42 -1.00 1.10
C ARG A 42 6.17 -1.89 1.04
N MET A 43 5.06 -1.36 0.53
CA MET A 43 3.73 -1.94 0.52
C MET A 43 3.76 -3.39 0.07
N SER A 44 3.26 -4.29 0.93
CA SER A 44 3.07 -5.69 0.58
C SER A 44 1.84 -5.87 -0.31
N GLY A 45 1.82 -6.96 -1.09
CA GLY A 45 0.65 -7.29 -1.91
C GLY A 45 -0.59 -7.57 -1.08
N GLU A 46 -0.45 -8.27 0.05
CA GLU A 46 -1.55 -8.50 1.00
C GLU A 46 -2.19 -7.17 1.45
N PHE A 47 -1.38 -6.21 1.93
CA PHE A 47 -1.89 -4.91 2.38
C PHE A 47 -2.61 -4.16 1.25
N PHE A 48 -2.03 -4.18 0.05
CA PHE A 48 -2.64 -3.55 -1.12
C PHE A 48 -4.02 -4.16 -1.43
N ARG A 49 -4.13 -5.49 -1.47
CA ARG A 49 -5.37 -6.19 -1.81
C ARG A 49 -6.45 -6.01 -0.76
N GLU A 50 -6.09 -5.94 0.51
CA GLU A 50 -7.01 -5.59 1.60
C GLU A 50 -7.55 -4.15 1.45
N GLY A 51 -6.67 -3.18 1.14
CA GLY A 51 -7.04 -1.77 0.99
C GLY A 51 -7.74 -1.41 -0.33
N TYR A 52 -7.58 -2.24 -1.35
CA TYR A 52 -8.13 -2.05 -2.70
C TYR A 52 -8.80 -3.35 -3.20
N PRO A 53 -9.97 -3.75 -2.65
CA PRO A 53 -10.60 -5.04 -2.94
C PRO A 53 -11.03 -5.23 -4.40
N GLN A 54 -11.12 -4.15 -5.17
CA GLN A 54 -11.48 -4.18 -6.60
C GLN A 54 -10.26 -4.31 -7.53
N TRP A 55 -9.06 -4.63 -6.99
CA TRP A 55 -7.83 -4.73 -7.79
C TRP A 55 -7.91 -5.78 -8.91
N GLU A 56 -8.68 -6.85 -8.73
CA GLU A 56 -8.87 -7.88 -9.77
C GLU A 56 -9.62 -7.35 -10.98
N GLU A 57 -10.56 -6.41 -10.79
CA GLU A 57 -11.26 -5.74 -11.90
C GLU A 57 -10.29 -4.87 -12.70
N LEU A 58 -9.35 -4.20 -12.02
CA LEU A 58 -8.27 -3.48 -12.70
C LEU A 58 -7.37 -4.46 -13.48
N GLU A 59 -7.01 -5.61 -12.91
CA GLU A 59 -6.18 -6.61 -13.61
C GLU A 59 -6.87 -7.15 -14.88
N LYS A 60 -8.18 -7.41 -14.84
CA LYS A 60 -8.97 -7.84 -16.02
C LYS A 60 -8.96 -6.82 -17.16
N LEU A 61 -8.86 -5.53 -16.83
CA LEU A 61 -8.85 -4.43 -17.79
C LEU A 61 -7.45 -4.01 -18.23
N ARG A 62 -6.40 -4.46 -17.53
CA ARG A 62 -5.02 -4.08 -17.79
C ARG A 62 -4.51 -4.78 -19.05
N ASP A 63 -3.83 -4.02 -19.91
CA ASP A 63 -3.00 -4.61 -20.98
C ASP A 63 -1.86 -5.42 -20.34
N VAL A 64 -1.79 -6.71 -20.65
CA VAL A 64 -0.80 -7.63 -20.07
C VAL A 64 0.65 -7.19 -20.30
N SER A 65 0.91 -6.45 -21.39
CA SER A 65 2.23 -5.90 -21.72
C SER A 65 2.63 -4.70 -20.84
N ILE A 66 1.66 -4.00 -20.23
CA ILE A 66 1.90 -2.85 -19.36
C ILE A 66 2.03 -3.35 -17.92
N THR A 67 3.27 -3.48 -17.44
CA THR A 67 3.57 -3.88 -16.07
C THR A 67 4.60 -2.96 -15.42
N SER A 68 4.64 -2.95 -14.09
CA SER A 68 5.66 -2.28 -13.30
C SER A 68 6.09 -3.18 -12.16
N ARG A 69 7.28 -2.95 -11.59
CA ARG A 69 7.74 -3.66 -10.38
C ARG A 69 6.76 -3.53 -9.21
N PHE A 70 6.05 -2.39 -9.13
CA PHE A 70 4.99 -2.23 -8.13
C PHE A 70 3.86 -3.23 -8.40
N TRP A 71 3.35 -3.26 -9.63
CA TRP A 71 2.24 -4.14 -9.99
C TRP A 71 2.59 -5.61 -9.82
N GLU A 72 3.81 -6.02 -10.21
CA GLU A 72 4.35 -7.36 -9.98
C GLU A 72 4.36 -7.75 -8.50
N ARG A 73 4.73 -6.81 -7.62
CA ARG A 73 4.76 -7.03 -6.17
C ARG A 73 3.37 -7.18 -5.56
N VAL A 74 2.37 -6.45 -6.08
CA VAL A 74 1.07 -6.35 -5.39
C VAL A 74 -0.02 -7.26 -5.94
N ARG A 75 0.13 -7.77 -7.17
CA ARG A 75 -0.87 -8.66 -7.79
C ARG A 75 -0.76 -10.13 -7.39
N THR A 76 0.35 -10.52 -6.76
CA THR A 76 0.64 -11.89 -6.25
C THR A 76 0.49 -11.91 -4.74
#